data_AF-G7VCC7-F1
#
_entry.id   AF-G7VCC7-F1
#
_cell.length_a   1.000
_cell.length_b   1.000
_cell.length_c   1.000
_cell.angle_alpha   90.00
_cell.angle_beta   90.00
_cell.angle_gamma   90.00
#
_symmetry.space_group_name_H-M   'P 1'
#
loop_
_entity.id
_entity.type
_entity.pdbx_description
1 polymer ?
#
loop_
_entity_poly.entity_id
_entity_poly.type
_entity_poly.pdbx_seq_one_letter_code
_entity_poly.pdbx_strand_id
1 'polypeptide(L)' 'MKVLAQDHYGLTLRELARRVGVAPKTLYRHIERLEKAGVLEVHKPSPRIKLIKLTSKYLWVKDFLQLNPHGE' A
#
# COMPACT_ATOMS: atom_id res chain seq x y z
N MET A 1 10.86 13.32 11.63
CA MET A 1 11.57 12.03 11.61
C MET A 1 10.57 10.88 11.79
N LYS A 2 10.09 10.23 10.72
CA LYS A 2 9.52 8.86 10.69
C LYS A 2 9.02 8.52 9.28
N VAL A 3 9.90 8.02 8.42
CA VAL A 3 9.51 7.49 7.09
C VAL A 3 9.83 6.00 6.94
N LEU A 4 10.55 5.36 7.85
CA LEU A 4 11.15 4.04 7.58
C LEU A 4 10.70 2.87 8.47
N ALA A 5 9.57 2.98 9.20
CA ALA A 5 9.17 1.93 10.16
C ALA A 5 7.82 1.23 9.87
N GLN A 6 7.22 1.42 8.68
CA GLN A 6 5.89 0.83 8.37
C GLN A 6 5.95 -0.35 7.39
N ASP A 7 7.13 -0.71 6.88
CA ASP A 7 7.18 -1.58 5.70
C ASP A 7 6.77 -3.05 5.96
N HIS A 8 6.68 -3.45 7.24
CA HIS A 8 6.21 -4.78 7.65
C HIS A 8 4.71 -4.89 7.96
N TYR A 9 4.00 -3.79 8.22
CA TYR A 9 2.62 -3.83 8.78
C TYR A 9 1.51 -3.41 7.80
N GLY A 10 1.85 -3.04 6.57
CA GLY A 10 0.90 -2.47 5.61
C GLY A 10 0.47 -1.05 5.96
N LEU A 11 -0.27 -0.41 5.06
CA LEU A 11 -0.71 0.98 5.21
C LEU A 11 -2.22 1.06 5.29
N THR A 12 -2.72 2.00 6.08
CA THR A 12 -4.15 2.32 6.04
C THR A 12 -4.52 3.00 4.73
N LEU A 13 -5.81 2.92 4.36
CA LEU A 13 -6.35 3.65 3.19
C LEU A 13 -6.03 5.15 3.26
N ARG A 14 -6.08 5.74 4.46
CA ARG A 14 -5.79 7.16 4.69
C ARG A 14 -4.31 7.48 4.48
N GLU A 15 -3.40 6.62 4.94
CA GLU A 15 -1.97 6.80 4.73
C GLU A 15 -1.59 6.67 3.24
N LEU A 16 -2.15 5.66 2.55
CA LEU A 16 -1.97 5.50 1.10
C LEU A 16 -2.47 6.72 0.34
N ALA A 17 -3.69 7.18 0.65
CA ALA A 17 -4.29 8.37 0.04
C ALA A 17 -3.40 9.60 0.21
N ARG A 18 -2.87 9.81 1.42
CA ARG A 18 -1.96 10.92 1.72
C ARG A 18 -0.64 10.82 0.95
N ARG A 19 -0.05 9.64 0.84
CA ARG A 19 1.23 9.43 0.13
C ARG A 19 1.10 9.63 -1.38
N VAL A 20 -0.01 9.20 -1.96
CA VAL A 20 -0.29 9.31 -3.41
C VAL A 20 -0.85 10.69 -3.77
N GLY A 21 -1.30 11.49 -2.78
CA GLY A 21 -1.85 12.82 -3.03
C GLY A 21 -3.28 12.81 -3.57
N VAL A 22 -4.08 11.79 -3.23
CA VAL A 22 -5.47 11.64 -3.71
C VAL A 22 -6.45 11.46 -2.55
N ALA A 23 -7.74 11.69 -2.80
CA ALA A 23 -8.77 11.42 -1.81
C ALA A 23 -8.91 9.90 -1.55
N PRO A 24 -9.20 9.45 -0.31
CA PRO A 24 -9.39 8.03 0.01
C PRO A 24 -10.41 7.31 -0.87
N LYS A 25 -11.50 8.01 -1.25
CA LYS A 25 -12.54 7.47 -2.15
C LYS A 25 -11.99 7.07 -3.52
N THR A 26 -10.96 7.77 -4.00
CA THR A 26 -10.33 7.49 -5.29
C THR A 26 -9.62 6.15 -5.24
N LEU A 27 -8.87 5.87 -4.17
CA LEU A 27 -8.13 4.61 -4.02
C LEU A 27 -9.01 3.40 -3.76
N TYR A 28 -10.22 3.57 -3.18
CA TYR A 28 -11.07 2.45 -2.78
C TYR A 28 -11.31 1.45 -3.91
N ARG A 29 -11.73 1.93 -5.10
CA ARG A 29 -12.01 1.07 -6.26
C ARG A 29 -10.75 0.39 -6.79
N HIS A 30 -9.59 1.03 -6.70
CA HIS A 30 -8.32 0.45 -7.14
C HIS A 30 -7.88 -0.66 -6.18
N ILE A 31 -7.98 -0.43 -4.87
CA ILE A 31 -7.64 -1.43 -3.85
C ILE A 31 -8.54 -2.66 -3.99
N GLU A 32 -9.85 -2.48 -4.14
CA GLU A 32 -10.77 -3.61 -4.30
C GLU A 32 -10.45 -4.45 -5.55
N ARG A 33 -10.12 -3.80 -6.67
CA ARG A 33 -9.71 -4.49 -7.91
C ARG A 33 -8.40 -5.25 -7.73
N LEU A 34 -7.41 -4.66 -7.07
CA LEU A 34 -6.11 -5.26 -6.85
C LEU A 34 -6.14 -6.40 -5.81
N GLU A 35 -7.00 -6.27 -4.78
CA GLU A 35 -7.30 -7.34 -3.82
C GLU A 35 -7.94 -8.54 -4.54
N LYS A 36 -8.97 -8.31 -5.36
CA LYS A 36 -9.61 -9.35 -6.18
C LYS A 36 -8.64 -10.03 -7.15
N ALA A 37 -7.64 -9.31 -7.64
CA ALA A 37 -6.58 -9.84 -8.49
C ALA A 37 -5.45 -10.56 -7.72
N GLY A 38 -5.51 -10.61 -6.38
CA GLY A 38 -4.50 -11.25 -5.53
C GLY A 38 -3.18 -10.47 -5.42
N VAL A 39 -3.17 -9.20 -5.83
CA VAL A 39 -1.99 -8.32 -5.77
C VAL A 39 -1.82 -7.74 -4.35
N LEU A 40 -2.94 -7.45 -3.69
CA LEU A 40 -2.97 -6.91 -2.33
C LEU A 40 -3.63 -7.89 -1.36
N GLU A 41 -3.14 -7.87 -0.13
CA GLU A 41 -3.81 -8.42 1.05
C GLU A 41 -4.37 -7.27 1.88
N VAL A 42 -5.63 -7.41 2.32
CA VAL A 42 -6.29 -6.44 3.20
C VAL A 42 -6.64 -7.10 4.53
N HIS A 43 -5.94 -6.69 5.59
CA HIS A 43 -6.25 -7.11 6.96
C HIS A 43 -7.15 -6.09 7.65
N LYS A 44 -8.15 -6.55 8.41
CA LYS A 44 -9.13 -5.72 9.10
C LYS A 44 -9.00 -5.88 10.61
N PRO A 45 -8.08 -5.16 11.28
CA PRO A 45 -7.91 -5.28 12.73
C PRO A 45 -9.10 -4.72 13.52
N SER A 46 -9.93 -3.86 12.91
CA SER A 46 -11.18 -3.36 13.48
C SER A 46 -12.17 -2.97 12.37
N PRO A 47 -13.47 -2.77 12.66
CA PRO A 47 -14.48 -2.47 11.64
C PRO A 47 -14.18 -1.23 10.78
N ARG A 48 -13.40 -0.28 11.29
CA ARG A 48 -13.10 1.00 10.63
C ARG A 48 -11.69 1.07 10.04
N ILE A 49 -10.83 0.08 10.30
CA ILE A 49 -9.43 0.11 9.87
C ILE A 49 -9.18 -1.03 8.89
N LYS A 50 -8.59 -0.68 7.74
CA LYS A 50 -8.06 -1.63 6.76
C LYS A 50 -6.57 -1.41 6.64
N LEU A 51 -5.77 -2.44 6.85
CA LEU A 51 -4.34 -2.46 6.58
C LEU A 51 -4.12 -3.14 5.23
N ILE A 52 -3.48 -2.43 4.31
CA ILE A 52 -3.31 -2.83 2.91
C ILE A 52 -1.83 -3.05 2.66
N LYS A 53 -1.46 -4.22 2.16
CA LYS A 53 -0.07 -4.58 1.82
C LYS A 53 -0.02 -5.38 0.51
N LEU A 54 1.13 -5.36 -0.16
CA LEU A 54 1.40 -6.30 -1.24
C LEU A 54 1.40 -7.73 -0.71
N THR A 55 0.88 -8.67 -1.49
CA THR A 55 1.06 -10.09 -1.19
C THR A 55 2.51 -10.48 -1.42
N SER A 56 2.96 -11.57 -0.78
CA SER A 56 4.34 -12.05 -0.91
C SER A 56 4.76 -12.28 -2.36
N LYS A 57 3.81 -12.68 -3.23
CA LYS A 57 4.00 -12.89 -4.67
C LYS A 57 4.46 -11.63 -5.41
N TYR A 58 4.09 -10.44 -4.94
CA TYR A 58 4.37 -9.17 -5.61
C TYR A 58 5.35 -8.26 -4.83
N LEU A 59 5.98 -8.75 -3.76
CA LEU A 59 6.97 -7.96 -3.02
C LEU A 59 8.15 -7.52 -3.89
N TRP A 60 8.59 -8.39 -4.81
CA TRP A 60 9.67 -8.11 -5.78
C TRP A 60 9.43 -6.86 -6.63
N VAL A 61 8.17 -6.44 -6.80
CA VAL A 61 7.82 -5.26 -7.59
C VAL A 61 8.43 -4.00 -6.97
N LYS A 62 8.61 -3.94 -5.65
CA LYS A 62 9.27 -2.81 -4.99
C LYS A 62 10.73 -2.66 -5.46
N ASP A 63 11.44 -3.78 -5.59
CA ASP A 63 12.83 -3.81 -6.01
C ASP A 63 12.94 -3.53 -7.52
N PHE A 64 12.05 -4.13 -8.32
CA PHE A 64 11.99 -3.92 -9.76
C PHE A 64 11.69 -2.48 -10.15
N LEU A 65 10.75 -1.83 -9.46
CA LEU A 65 10.38 -0.45 -9.74
C LEU A 65 11.48 0.56 -9.39
N GLN A 66 12.60 0.12 -8.81
CA GLN A 66 13.74 0.96 -8.48
C GLN A 66 13.31 2.36 -8.03
N LEU A 67 12.67 2.45 -6.85
CA LEU A 67 12.70 3.69 -6.09
C LEU A 67 14.17 3.92 -5.65
N ASN A 68 15.04 4.20 -6.62
CA ASN A 68 16.43 4.58 -6.42
C ASN A 68 16.40 5.91 -5.64
N PRO A 69 16.95 5.98 -4.41
CA PRO A 69 17.17 7.27 -3.76
C PRO A 69 18.31 8.07 -4.42
N HIS A 70 18.96 7.51 -5.45
CA HIS A 70 20.03 8.14 -6.21
C HIS A 70 19.82 7.85 -7.71
N GLY A 71 19.09 8.72 -8.38
CA GLY A 71 19.20 8.96 -9.81
C GLY A 71 19.66 10.40 -9.95
N GLU A 72 20.78 10.58 -10.66
CA GLU A 72 21.55 11.81 -10.89
C GLU A 72 20.70 13.02 -11.35
#